data_AF-A0D1Y6-F1
#
_entry.id   AF-A0D1Y6-F1
#
_cell.length_a   1.000
_cell.length_b   1.000
_cell.length_c   1.000
_cell.angle_alpha   90.00
_cell.angle_beta   90.00
_cell.angle_gamma   90.00
#
_symmetry.space_group_name_H-M   'P 1'
#
loop_
_entity.id
_entity.type
_entity.pdbx_description
1 polymer ?
#
loop_
_entity_poly.entity_id
_entity_poly.type
_entity_poly.pdbx_seq_one_letter_code
_entity_poly.pdbx_strand_id
1 'polypeptide(L)'
;MIKQKMIEKEEDLVCSMNHKLPIYMVVCDKTIDKKKRLLCNLCMDNLETNLNNVMSFKKVAQLIEENQKKKVEQMEQDIMMNINQIYELQKTFDQLKSYIIQQLDQFISNTNEMG
;
A
#
# COMPACT_ATOMS: atom_id res chain seq x y z
N MET A 1 10.70 3.38 26.58
CA MET A 1 9.80 3.69 25.45
C MET A 1 10.67 4.05 24.25
N ILE A 2 10.75 3.21 23.21
CA ILE A 2 11.52 3.54 22.00
C ILE A 2 10.59 4.37 21.11
N LYS A 3 10.87 5.67 20.95
CA LYS A 3 10.19 6.50 19.95
C LYS A 3 10.72 6.09 18.57
N GLN A 4 9.93 5.35 17.80
CA GLN A 4 10.25 5.10 16.39
C GLN A 4 10.10 6.44 15.65
N LYS A 5 11.20 6.97 15.14
CA LYS A 5 11.21 8.14 14.26
C LYS A 5 11.36 7.63 12.83
N MET A 6 10.47 8.06 11.94
CA MET A 6 10.59 7.76 10.52
C MET A 6 11.87 8.45 10.00
N ILE A 7 12.69 7.69 9.28
CA ILE A 7 13.87 8.21 8.60
C ILE A 7 13.43 8.49 7.16
N GLU A 8 13.41 9.76 6.77
CA GLU A 8 12.89 10.19 5.46
C GLU A 8 13.97 10.24 4.38
N LYS A 9 15.24 10.43 4.78
CA LYS A 9 16.37 10.53 3.86
C LYS A 9 17.30 9.33 4.03
N GLU A 10 17.81 8.80 2.93
CA GLU A 10 18.79 7.70 2.93
C GLU A 10 20.05 8.05 3.74
N GLU A 11 20.51 9.30 3.64
CA GLU A 11 21.68 9.83 4.34
C GLU A 11 21.55 9.76 5.88
N ASP A 12 20.31 9.82 6.37
CA ASP A 12 20.00 9.75 7.80
C ASP A 12 19.97 8.29 8.31
N LEU A 13 19.99 7.30 7.41
CA LEU A 13 20.03 5.88 7.74
C LEU A 13 21.47 5.42 8.01
N VAL A 14 21.87 5.49 9.28
CA VAL A 14 23.21 5.11 9.73
C VAL A 14 23.21 3.83 10.58
N CYS A 15 24.37 3.19 10.66
CA CYS A 15 24.59 2.01 11.48
C CYS A 15 24.27 2.25 12.97
N SER A 16 23.46 1.35 13.53
CA SER A 16 23.01 1.41 14.94
C SER A 16 24.04 0.92 15.96
N MET A 17 25.14 0.30 15.51
CA MET A 17 26.20 -0.28 16.35
C MET A 17 27.30 0.75 16.71
N ASN A 18 26.93 2.02 16.93
CA ASN A 18 27.82 3.15 17.24
C ASN A 18 28.80 3.61 16.14
N HIS A 19 28.86 2.93 14.99
CA HIS A 19 29.74 3.36 13.88
C HIS A 19 29.28 4.66 13.21
N LYS A 20 27.97 4.96 13.21
CA LYS A 20 27.37 6.11 12.51
C LYS A 20 27.76 6.23 11.02
N LEU A 21 28.10 5.10 10.40
CA LEU A 21 28.44 5.01 8.98
C LEU A 21 27.21 4.61 8.14
N PRO A 22 27.20 4.96 6.85
CA PRO A 22 26.13 4.57 5.92
C PRO A 22 25.95 3.05 5.85
N ILE A 23 24.72 2.62 5.60
CA ILE A 23 24.38 1.22 5.41
C ILE A 23 24.65 0.82 3.95
N TYR A 24 25.41 -0.26 3.76
CA TYR A 24 25.74 -0.79 2.43
C TYR A 24 25.06 -2.13 2.15
N MET A 25 24.82 -2.93 3.19
CA MET A 25 24.21 -4.25 3.07
C MET A 25 23.10 -4.47 4.09
N VAL A 26 22.15 -5.29 3.68
CA VAL A 26 21.00 -5.70 4.47
C VAL A 26 20.98 -7.22 4.54
N VAL A 27 20.86 -7.76 5.74
CA VAL A 27 20.69 -9.20 5.95
C VAL A 27 19.21 -9.53 6.04
N CYS A 28 18.73 -10.33 5.10
CA CYS A 28 17.33 -10.72 4.99
C CYS A 28 17.00 -12.01 5.78
N ASP A 29 17.85 -12.39 6.73
CA ASP A 29 17.63 -13.55 7.60
C ASP A 29 16.74 -13.19 8.81
N LYS A 30 15.71 -14.00 9.05
CA LYS A 30 14.78 -13.82 10.17
C LYS A 30 15.39 -14.19 11.52
N THR A 31 16.43 -15.03 11.53
CA THR A 31 17.10 -15.50 12.75
C THR A 31 17.99 -14.43 13.40
N ILE A 32 18.42 -13.43 12.62
CA ILE A 32 19.29 -12.35 13.09
C ILE A 32 18.46 -11.27 13.79
N ASP A 33 18.98 -10.74 14.90
CA ASP A 33 18.37 -9.60 15.61
C ASP A 33 18.21 -8.39 14.68
N LYS A 34 17.07 -7.69 14.81
CA LYS A 34 16.71 -6.57 13.91
C LYS A 34 17.79 -5.48 13.85
N LYS A 35 18.50 -5.22 14.95
CA LYS A 35 19.56 -4.18 15.00
C LYS A 35 20.82 -4.58 14.25
N LYS A 36 21.01 -5.88 14.01
CA LYS A 36 22.17 -6.46 13.31
C LYS A 36 21.91 -6.75 11.83
N ARG A 37 20.74 -6.37 11.30
CA ARG A 37 20.39 -6.62 9.89
C ARG A 37 20.89 -5.54 8.94
N LEU A 38 21.22 -4.35 9.44
CA LEU A 38 21.73 -3.24 8.63
C LEU A 38 23.22 -3.09 8.89
N LEU A 39 24.04 -3.27 7.84
CA LEU A 39 25.48 -3.36 7.95
C LEU A 39 26.15 -2.19 7.20
N CYS A 40 26.99 -1.44 7.91
CA CYS A 40 28.00 -0.59 7.28
C CYS A 40 29.26 -1.40 6.95
N ASN A 41 30.22 -0.79 6.25
CA ASN A 41 31.52 -1.40 5.94
C ASN A 41 32.22 -2.00 7.18
N LEU A 42 32.32 -1.25 8.29
CA LEU A 42 32.96 -1.75 9.52
C LEU A 42 32.22 -2.95 10.13
N CYS A 43 30.89 -3.00 10.01
CA CYS A 43 30.15 -4.17 10.47
C CYS A 43 30.45 -5.39 9.60
N MET A 44 30.62 -5.20 8.30
CA MET A 44 30.95 -6.29 7.37
C MET A 44 32.36 -6.82 7.59
N ASP A 45 33.33 -5.95 7.87
CA ASP A 45 34.71 -6.37 8.10
C ASP A 45 34.88 -7.17 9.40
N ASN A 46 34.03 -6.90 10.41
CA ASN A 46 34.02 -7.58 11.70
C ASN A 46 33.04 -8.78 11.75
N LEU A 47 32.42 -9.15 10.63
CA LEU A 47 31.48 -10.25 10.57
C LEU A 47 32.23 -11.57 10.36
N GLU A 48 32.44 -12.31 11.45
CA GLU A 48 33.07 -13.65 11.44
C GLU A 48 32.18 -14.74 10.81
N THR A 49 30.95 -14.42 10.42
CA THR A 49 29.91 -15.40 10.06
C THR A 49 29.56 -15.36 8.58
N ASN A 50 29.39 -16.54 7.96
CA ASN A 50 28.76 -16.71 6.65
C ASN A 50 27.29 -16.30 6.73
N LEU A 51 27.01 -15.02 6.50
CA LEU A 51 25.65 -14.51 6.45
C LEU A 51 24.96 -15.03 5.18
N ASN A 52 23.91 -15.80 5.35
CA ASN A 52 23.02 -16.18 4.26
C ASN A 52 22.06 -15.02 3.94
N ASN A 53 21.68 -14.90 2.66
CA ASN A 53 20.69 -13.92 2.19
C ASN A 53 21.05 -12.45 2.48
N VAL A 54 22.31 -12.08 2.26
CA VAL A 54 22.74 -10.68 2.26
C VAL A 54 22.46 -10.05 0.91
N MET A 55 21.93 -8.84 0.93
CA MET A 55 21.65 -8.05 -0.27
C MET A 55 22.24 -6.66 -0.11
N SER A 56 22.64 -6.04 -1.23
CA SER A 56 23.02 -4.63 -1.19
C SER A 56 21.83 -3.78 -0.78
N PHE A 57 22.08 -2.74 0.02
CA PHE A 57 21.06 -1.82 0.48
C PHE A 57 20.30 -1.20 -0.70
N LYS A 58 21.02 -0.76 -1.75
CA LYS A 58 20.43 -0.22 -2.97
C LYS A 58 19.40 -1.15 -3.61
N LYS A 59 19.71 -2.45 -3.68
CA LYS A 59 18.78 -3.44 -4.25
C LYS A 59 17.54 -3.62 -3.37
N VAL A 60 17.70 -3.62 -2.04
CA VAL A 60 16.57 -3.71 -1.13
C VAL A 60 15.70 -2.44 -1.21
N ALA A 61 16.31 -1.26 -1.29
CA ALA A 61 15.60 0.01 -1.46
C ALA A 61 14.76 0.01 -2.75
N GLN A 62 15.37 -0.38 -3.88
CA GLN A 62 14.66 -0.54 -5.16
C GLN A 62 13.49 -1.51 -5.07
N LEU A 63 13.69 -2.67 -4.45
CA LEU A 63 12.60 -3.65 -4.26
C LEU A 63 11.46 -3.10 -3.40
N ILE A 64 11.77 -2.32 -2.38
CA ILE A 64 10.74 -1.66 -1.56
C ILE A 64 9.98 -0.64 -2.40
N GLU A 65 10.68 0.23 -3.13
CA GLU A 65 10.08 1.24 -4.01
C GLU A 65 9.17 0.62 -5.07
N GLU A 66 9.64 -0.41 -5.78
CA GLU A 66 8.85 -1.13 -6.78
C GLU A 66 7.60 -1.77 -6.17
N ASN A 67 7.72 -2.36 -4.99
CA ASN A 67 6.58 -2.95 -4.29
C ASN A 67 5.58 -1.88 -3.84
N GLN A 68 6.03 -0.71 -3.40
CA GLN A 68 5.13 0.39 -3.07
C GLN A 68 4.43 0.92 -4.31
N LYS A 69 5.15 1.08 -5.43
CA LYS A 69 4.56 1.49 -6.70
C LYS A 69 3.45 0.54 -7.14
N LYS A 70 3.70 -0.78 -7.12
CA LYS A 70 2.68 -1.79 -7.45
C LYS A 70 1.45 -1.72 -6.54
N LYS A 71 1.64 -1.48 -5.24
CA LYS A 71 0.53 -1.31 -4.30
C LYS A 71 -0.31 -0.08 -4.62
N VAL A 72 0.33 1.03 -5.00
CA VAL A 72 -0.37 2.25 -5.43
C VAL A 72 -1.19 1.96 -6.69
N GLU A 73 -0.58 1.37 -7.71
CA GLU A 73 -1.27 1.01 -8.96
C GLU A 73 -2.48 0.10 -8.71
N GLN A 74 -2.34 -0.89 -7.84
CA GLN A 74 -3.45 -1.77 -7.47
C GLN A 74 -4.56 -1.03 -6.71
N MET A 75 -4.19 -0.14 -5.78
CA MET A 75 -5.17 0.65 -5.03
C MET A 75 -5.92 1.62 -5.95
N GLU A 76 -5.25 2.23 -6.93
CA GLU A 76 -5.89 3.07 -7.95
C GLU A 76 -6.90 2.29 -8.79
N GLN A 77 -6.57 1.04 -9.17
CA GLN A 77 -7.51 0.16 -9.88
C GLN A 77 -8.74 -0.17 -9.03
N ASP A 78 -8.54 -0.53 -7.76
CA ASP A 78 -9.63 -0.83 -6.84
C ASP A 78 -10.55 0.38 -6.63
N ILE A 79 -9.97 1.58 -6.47
CA ILE A 79 -10.73 2.84 -6.37
C ILE A 79 -11.57 3.07 -7.63
N MET A 80 -10.98 2.90 -8.82
CA MET A 80 -11.70 3.07 -10.09
C MET A 80 -12.86 2.08 -10.23
N MET A 81 -12.65 0.82 -9.85
CA MET A 81 -13.69 -0.20 -9.84
C MET A 81 -14.85 0.20 -8.92
N ASN A 82 -14.54 0.67 -7.71
CA ASN A 82 -15.57 1.11 -6.75
C ASN A 82 -16.35 2.33 -7.25
N ILE A 83 -15.67 3.30 -7.89
CA ILE A 83 -16.32 4.44 -8.53
C ILE A 83 -17.34 3.97 -9.59
N ASN A 84 -16.94 3.03 -10.45
CA ASN A 84 -17.84 2.49 -11.48
C ASN A 84 -19.04 1.76 -10.87
N GLN A 85 -18.86 1.01 -9.78
CA GLN A 85 -19.95 0.36 -9.06
C GLN A 85 -20.95 1.37 -8.48
N ILE A 86 -20.46 2.49 -7.94
CA ILE A 86 -21.30 3.57 -7.43
C ILE A 86 -22.12 4.19 -8.56
N TYR A 87 -21.51 4.43 -9.73
CA TYR A 87 -22.22 4.96 -10.89
C TYR A 87 -23.32 4.02 -11.39
N GLU A 88 -23.06 2.71 -11.49
CA GLU A 88 -24.09 1.74 -11.89
C GLU A 88 -25.22 1.63 -10.87
N LEU A 89 -24.89 1.71 -9.58
CA LEU A 89 -25.89 1.75 -8.52
C LEU A 89 -26.78 3.00 -8.64
N GLN A 90 -26.18 4.17 -8.86
CA GLN A 90 -26.92 5.42 -9.07
C GLN A 90 -27.87 5.30 -10.27
N LYS A 91 -27.38 4.79 -11.39
CA LYS A 91 -28.19 4.57 -12.60
C LYS A 91 -29.36 3.63 -12.33
N THR A 92 -29.13 2.56 -11.56
CA THR A 92 -30.18 1.63 -11.14
C THR A 92 -31.25 2.32 -10.29
N PHE A 93 -30.84 3.18 -9.36
CA PHE A 93 -31.78 3.97 -8.54
C PHE A 93 -32.62 4.92 -9.39
N ASP A 94 -32.02 5.59 -10.36
CA ASP A 94 -32.74 6.53 -11.23
C ASP A 94 -33.76 5.77 -12.10
N GLN A 95 -33.38 4.62 -12.65
CA GLN A 95 -34.32 3.74 -13.38
C GLN A 95 -35.47 3.28 -12.50
N LEU A 96 -35.20 2.87 -11.26
CA LEU A 96 -36.24 2.45 -10.33
C LEU A 96 -37.20 3.59 -9.98
N LYS A 97 -36.68 4.80 -9.74
CA LYS A 97 -37.51 5.99 -9.50
C LYS A 97 -38.42 6.26 -10.70
N SER A 98 -37.87 6.27 -11.92
CA SER A 98 -38.65 6.47 -13.14
C SER A 98 -39.74 5.39 -13.30
N TYR A 99 -39.41 4.13 -13.02
CA TYR A 99 -40.38 3.04 -13.07
C TYR A 99 -41.52 3.23 -12.05
N ILE A 100 -41.21 3.59 -10.81
CA ILE A 100 -42.22 3.86 -9.78
C ILE A 100 -43.13 5.01 -10.20
N ILE A 101 -42.56 6.11 -10.70
CA ILE A 101 -43.35 7.26 -11.17
C ILE A 101 -44.30 6.83 -12.30
N GLN A 102 -43.81 6.10 -13.30
CA GLN A 102 -44.63 5.59 -14.40
C GLN A 102 -45.78 4.69 -13.92
N GLN A 103 -45.52 3.81 -12.94
CA GLN A 103 -46.56 2.95 -12.36
C GLN A 103 -47.61 3.76 -11.59
N LEU A 104 -47.20 4.80 -10.87
CA LEU A 104 -48.12 5.70 -10.17
C LEU A 104 -48.98 6.50 -11.16
N ASP A 105 -48.39 7.04 -12.23
CA ASP A 105 -49.11 7.79 -13.27
C ASP A 105 -50.14 6.90 -13.97
N GLN A 106 -49.79 5.65 -14.28
CA GLN A 106 -50.72 4.66 -14.83
C GLN A 106 -51.86 4.36 -13.87
N PHE A 107 -51.57 4.17 -12.58
CA PHE A 107 -52.58 3.90 -11.57
C PHE A 107 -53.59 5.05 -11.45
N ILE A 108 -53.11 6.30 -11.37
CA ILE A 108 -53.95 7.52 -11.32
C ILE A 108 -54.83 7.63 -12.56
N SER A 109 -54.26 7.40 -13.74
CA SER A 109 -54.98 7.50 -15.02
C SER A 109 -56.13 6.49 -15.07
N ASN A 110 -55.88 5.25 -14.69
CA ASN A 110 -56.90 4.20 -14.66
C ASN A 110 -58.02 4.48 -13.64
N THR A 111 -57.71 5.11 -12.50
CA THR A 111 -58.74 5.49 -11.52
C THR A 111 -59.61 6.66 -11.98
N ASN A 112 -59.08 7.56 -12.81
CA ASN A 112 -59.83 8.71 -13.32
C ASN A 112 -60.74 8.36 -14.51
N GLU A 113 -60.46 7.26 -15.24
CA GLU A 113 -61.31 6.78 -16.35
C GLU A 113 -62.49 5.91 -15.88
N MET A 114 -62.50 5.48 -14.61
CA MET A 114 -63.55 4.64 -14.01
C MET A 114 -64.57 5.40 -13.14
N GLY A 115 -64.47 6.72 -13.03
CA GLY A 115 -65.41 7.59 -12.29
C GLY A 115 -66.19 8.52 -13.21
#